data_AF-A0A2V8ZVH9-F1
#
_entry.id   AF-A0A2V8ZVH9-F1
#
_cell.length_a   1.000
_cell.length_b   1.000
_cell.length_c   1.000
_cell.angle_alpha   90.00
_cell.angle_beta   90.00
_cell.angle_gamma   90.00
#
_symmetry.space_group_name_H-M   'P 1'
#
loop_
_entity.id
_entity.type
_entity.pdbx_description
1 polymer ?
#
loop_
_entity_poly.entity_id
_entity_poly.type
_entity_poly.pdbx_seq_one_letter_code
_entity_poly.pdbx_strand_id
1 'polypeptide(L)' 'MIHTSPIGEEINDHYHWHIEIIPKLTKVAGFEWGTGFYINPTPPEESARFLREAKIPSLTEKK' A
#
# COMPACT_ATOMS: atom_id res chain seq x y z
N MET A 1 2.77 -3.67 5.68
CA MET A 1 3.98 -4.48 5.81
C MET A 1 5.17 -3.54 5.86
N ILE A 2 6.24 -3.92 6.57
CA ILE A 2 7.48 -3.14 6.63
C ILE A 2 8.54 -3.95 5.90
N HIS A 3 9.16 -3.33 4.91
CA HIS A 3 10.19 -3.92 4.08
C HIS A 3 11.51 -3.22 4.41
N THR A 4 12.46 -3.97 4.97
CA THR A 4 13.78 -3.50 5.41
C THR A 4 14.86 -4.45 4.91
N SER A 5 16.11 -3.97 4.86
CA SER A 5 17.26 -4.81 4.54
C SER A 5 17.35 -6.01 5.50
N PRO A 6 17.81 -7.16 5.01
CA PRO A 6 18.12 -8.31 5.87
C PRO A 6 19.06 -7.93 7.01
N ILE A 7 18.92 -8.61 8.14
CA ILE A 7 19.80 -8.40 9.30
C ILE A 7 21.22 -8.86 8.91
N GLY A 8 22.20 -7.99 9.11
CA GLY A 8 23.62 -8.25 8.79
C GLY A 8 24.10 -7.68 7.45
N GLU A 9 23.20 -7.16 6.61
CA GLU A 9 23.55 -6.42 5.38
C GLU A 9 23.27 -4.91 5.57
N GLU A 10 24.04 -4.26 6.45
CA GLU A 10 23.86 -2.85 6.82
C GLU A 10 24.18 -1.88 5.67
N ILE A 11 25.03 -2.30 4.72
CA ILE A 11 25.34 -1.55 3.50
C ILE A 11 24.74 -2.31 2.33
N ASN A 12 23.53 -1.91 1.93
CA ASN A 12 22.84 -2.44 0.76
C ASN A 12 22.41 -1.27 -0.13
N ASP A 13 23.33 -0.83 -1.01
CA ASP A 13 23.14 0.35 -1.87
C ASP A 13 22.01 0.18 -2.90
N HIS A 14 21.49 -1.04 -3.07
CA HIS A 14 20.37 -1.33 -3.97
C HIS A 14 19.02 -1.38 -3.25
N TYR A 15 18.99 -1.21 -1.92
CA TYR A 15 17.77 -1.39 -1.13
C TYR A 15 17.43 -0.14 -0.31
N HIS A 16 16.21 0.37 -0.50
CA HIS A 16 15.64 1.43 0.31
C HIS A 16 14.45 0.88 1.11
N TRP A 17 14.49 1.03 2.43
CA TRP A 17 13.39 0.62 3.29
C TRP A 17 12.11 1.38 2.91
N HIS A 18 10.97 0.71 3.01
CA HIS A 18 9.67 1.32 2.76
C HIS A 18 8.57 0.59 3.53
N ILE A 19 7.42 1.26 3.63
CA ILE A 19 6.21 0.71 4.23
C ILE A 19 5.18 0.55 3.14
N GLU A 20 4.59 -0.64 3.09
CA GLU A 20 3.52 -0.97 2.17
C GLU A 20 2.19 -1.03 2.92
N ILE A 21 1.19 -0.28 2.46
CA ILE A 21 -0.15 -0.25 3.04
C ILE A 21 -1.13 -0.79 1.99
N ILE A 22 -1.75 -1.93 2.29
CA ILE A 22 -2.74 -2.57 1.40
C ILE A 22 -4.12 -2.51 2.07
N PRO A 23 -4.96 -1.53 1.75
CA PRO A 23 -6.32 -1.46 2.28
C PRO A 23 -7.16 -2.60 1.71
N LYS A 24 -7.88 -3.32 2.57
CA LYS A 24 -8.81 -4.38 2.14
C LYS A 24 -10.12 -3.74 1.67
N LEU A 25 -10.25 -3.54 0.36
CA LEU A 25 -11.45 -2.97 -0.26
C LEU A 25 -12.46 -4.04 -0.70
N THR A 26 -11.97 -5.23 -1.05
CA THR A 26 -12.77 -6.36 -1.54
C THR A 26 -12.31 -7.67 -0.88
N LYS A 27 -13.11 -8.74 -1.04
CA LYS A 27 -12.69 -10.08 -0.65
C LYS A 27 -11.77 -10.65 -1.72
N VAL A 28 -10.63 -11.19 -1.30
CA VAL A 28 -9.72 -11.97 -2.16
C VAL A 28 -10.44 -13.22 -2.63
N ALA A 29 -10.53 -13.45 -3.94
CA ALA A 29 -11.23 -14.59 -4.52
C ALA A 29 -10.28 -15.78 -4.79
N GLY A 30 -10.82 -16.86 -5.37
CA GLY A 30 -10.07 -18.10 -5.61
C GLY A 30 -8.92 -17.96 -6.61
N PHE A 31 -8.99 -16.99 -7.53
CA PHE A 31 -7.92 -16.73 -8.49
C PHE A 31 -6.68 -16.17 -7.81
N GLU A 32 -6.84 -15.13 -6.97
CA GLU A 32 -5.72 -14.49 -6.29
C GLU A 32 -5.07 -15.44 -5.28
N TRP A 33 -5.86 -16.25 -4.57
CA TRP A 33 -5.34 -17.30 -3.70
C TRP A 33 -4.65 -18.44 -4.46
N GLY A 34 -5.18 -18.83 -5.62
CA GLY A 34 -4.65 -19.94 -6.40
C GLY A 34 -3.37 -19.60 -7.17
N THR A 35 -3.17 -18.33 -7.51
CA THR A 35 -2.06 -17.90 -8.39
C THR A 35 -1.06 -16.96 -7.72
N GLY A 36 -1.43 -16.28 -6.65
CA GLY A 36 -0.63 -15.20 -6.05
C GLY A 36 -0.62 -13.90 -6.85
N PHE A 37 -1.35 -13.82 -7.97
CA PHE A 37 -1.52 -12.58 -8.72
C PHE A 37 -2.72 -11.79 -8.21
N TYR A 38 -2.56 -10.47 -8.14
CA TYR A 38 -3.60 -9.54 -7.76
C TYR A 38 -4.11 -8.78 -8.98
N ILE A 39 -5.43 -8.62 -9.06
CA ILE A 39 -6.08 -7.77 -10.05
C ILE A 39 -6.28 -6.40 -9.42
N ASN A 40 -5.69 -5.36 -10.01
CA ASN A 40 -5.94 -3.99 -9.60
C ASN A 40 -7.06 -3.37 -10.45
N PRO A 41 -8.29 -3.21 -9.93
CA PRO A 41 -9.40 -2.68 -10.72
C PRO A 41 -9.28 -1.18 -10.98
N THR A 42 -8.49 -0.45 -10.19
CA THR A 42 -8.31 1.00 -10.30
C THR A 42 -6.87 1.31 -10.68
N PRO A 43 -6.61 1.96 -11.83
CA PRO A 43 -5.25 2.35 -12.20
C PRO A 43 -4.54 3.14 -11.09
N PRO A 44 -3.21 2.98 -10.95
CA PRO A 44 -2.47 3.70 -9.92
C PRO A 44 -2.53 5.22 -10.09
N GLU A 45 -2.64 5.73 -11.32
CA GLU A 45 -2.77 7.16 -11.62
C GLU A 45 -4.06 7.75 -11.05
N GLU A 46 -5.17 7.02 -11.20
CA GLU A 46 -6.49 7.38 -10.67
C GLU A 46 -6.50 7.32 -9.14
N SER A 47 -5.92 6.25 -8.58
CA SER A 47 -5.83 6.04 -7.13
C SER A 47 -5.00 7.12 -6.45
N ALA A 48 -3.84 7.47 -7.03
CA ALA A 48 -2.96 8.51 -6.51
C ALA A 48 -3.63 9.89 -6.54
N ARG A 49 -4.34 10.23 -7.62
CA ARG A 49 -5.10 11.48 -7.71
C ARG A 49 -6.20 11.54 -6.64
N PHE A 50 -6.98 10.47 -6.50
CA PHE A 50 -8.05 10.40 -5.51
C PHE A 50 -7.53 10.59 -4.07
N LEU A 51 -6.45 9.90 -3.71
CA LEU A 51 -5.85 10.02 -2.38
C LEU A 51 -5.27 11.43 -2.10
N ARG A 52 -4.73 12.09 -3.13
CA ARG A 52 -4.23 13.47 -3.02
C ARG A 52 -5.35 14.48 -2.77
N GLU A 53 -6.51 14.28 -3.37
CA GLU A 53 -7.67 15.17 -3.27
C GLU A 53 -8.56 14.87 -2.05
N ALA A 54 -8.33 13.75 -1.37
CA ALA A 54 -9.12 13.34 -0.22
C ALA A 54 -9.03 14.36 0.93
N LYS A 55 -10.19 14.87 1.37
CA LYS A 55 -10.27 15.77 2.53
C LYS A 55 -10.01 14.99 3.81
N ILE A 56 -8.94 15.33 4.51
CA ILE A 56 -8.65 14.79 5.84
C ILE A 56 -9.46 15.61 6.84
N PRO A 57 -10.37 14.99 7.63
CA PRO A 57 -11.08 15.71 8.68
C PRO A 57 -10.06 16.32 9.65
N SER A 58 -10.16 17.63 9.89
CA SER A 58 -9.34 18.26 10.91
C SER A 58 -9.81 17.77 12.29
N LEU A 59 -8.86 17.41 13.16
CA LEU A 59 -9.15 16.92 14.51
C LEU A 59 -9.88 17.95 15.40
N THR A 60 -10.14 19.15 14.89
CA THR A 60 -10.73 20.30 15.58
C THR A 60 -12.26 20.35 15.53
N GLU A 61 -12.93 19.44 14.81
CA GLU A 61 -14.40 19.44 14.66
C GLU A 61 -15.12 18.35 15.47
N LYS A 62 -14.56 17.94 16.62
CA LYS A 62 -15.34 17.28 17.66
C LYS A 62 -15.76 18.33 18.69
N LYS A 63 -16.91 18.95 18.46
CA LYS A 63 -17.65 19.72 19.45
C LYS A 63 -18.99 19.05 19.70
#